data_AF-Q1N013-F1
#
_entry.id   AF-Q1N013-F1
#
_cell.length_a   1.000
_cell.length_b   1.000
_cell.length_c   1.000
_cell.angle_alpha   90.00
_cell.angle_beta   90.00
_cell.angle_gamma   90.00
#
_symmetry.space_group_name_H-M   'P 1'
#
loop_
_entity.id
_entity.type
_entity.pdbx_description
1 polymer ?
#
loop_
_entity_poly.entity_id
_entity_poly.type
_entity_poly.pdbx_seq_one_letter_code
_entity_poly.pdbx_strand_id
1 'polypeptide(L)'
;MQKPLPSFEQLKEMAKANPDALERLRQEHVQAAINAAPEQYRKRLEGLQFQIDGQRRIAKNPMSSCITISKMMHDSLHKLKTCIQGSEDEQPAESNKRSTAKIISLHI
;
A
#
# COMPACT_ATOMS: atom_id res chain seq x y z
N MET A 1 -17.42 2.15 -14.78
CA MET A 1 -16.84 3.08 -15.78
C MET A 1 -15.51 3.57 -15.23
N GLN A 2 -14.38 3.30 -15.89
CA GLN A 2 -13.09 3.89 -15.49
C GLN A 2 -13.06 5.32 -16.02
N LYS A 3 -13.07 6.31 -15.12
CA LYS A 3 -12.87 7.72 -15.48
C LYS A 3 -11.39 7.90 -15.84
N PRO A 4 -11.04 8.57 -16.95
CA PRO A 4 -9.64 8.83 -17.26
C PRO A 4 -9.01 9.72 -16.19
N LEU A 5 -7.74 9.46 -15.88
CA LEU A 5 -6.98 10.27 -14.93
C LEU A 5 -6.80 11.69 -15.51
N PRO A 6 -6.99 12.76 -14.72
CA PRO A 6 -6.68 14.13 -15.13
C PRO A 6 -5.20 14.28 -15.51
N SER A 7 -4.88 15.35 -16.25
CA SER A 7 -3.48 15.64 -16.60
C SER A 7 -2.64 15.96 -15.35
N PHE A 8 -1.32 15.82 -15.47
CA PHE A 8 -0.40 16.15 -14.37
C PHE A 8 -0.60 17.58 -13.85
N GLU A 9 -0.75 18.57 -14.75
CA GLU A 9 -0.98 19.96 -14.36
C GLU A 9 -2.28 20.10 -13.56
N GLN A 10 -3.36 19.41 -13.96
CA GLN A 10 -4.62 19.42 -13.20
C GLN A 10 -4.46 18.81 -11.81
N LEU A 11 -3.77 17.67 -11.70
CA LEU A 11 -3.51 17.03 -10.41
C LEU A 11 -2.63 17.89 -9.49
N LYS A 12 -1.64 18.57 -10.06
CA LYS A 12 -0.77 19.51 -9.35
C LYS A 12 -1.53 20.72 -8.85
N GLU A 13 -2.40 21.30 -9.66
CA GLU A 13 -3.25 22.42 -9.23
C GLU A 13 -4.27 21.97 -8.18
N MET A 14 -4.84 20.77 -8.29
CA MET A 14 -5.66 20.18 -7.22
C MET A 14 -4.86 20.05 -5.92
N ALA A 15 -3.63 19.55 -5.97
CA ALA A 15 -2.79 19.39 -4.78
C ALA A 15 -2.53 20.72 -4.04
N LYS A 16 -2.40 21.83 -4.80
CA LYS A 16 -2.16 23.17 -4.23
C LYS A 16 -3.44 23.82 -3.72
N ALA A 17 -4.51 23.79 -4.52
CA ALA A 17 -5.73 24.54 -4.27
C ALA A 17 -6.72 23.78 -3.37
N ASN A 18 -6.79 22.46 -3.49
CA ASN A 18 -7.73 21.62 -2.76
C ASN A 18 -7.18 20.19 -2.58
N PRO A 19 -6.28 19.97 -1.59
CA PRO A 19 -5.67 18.65 -1.36
C PRO A 19 -6.70 17.56 -1.05
N ASP A 20 -7.83 17.90 -0.42
CA ASP A 20 -8.92 16.95 -0.14
C ASP A 20 -9.64 16.50 -1.41
N ALA A 21 -9.73 17.34 -2.44
CA ALA A 21 -10.26 16.94 -3.74
C ALA A 21 -9.35 15.90 -4.43
N LEU A 22 -8.04 16.06 -4.29
CA LEU A 22 -7.07 15.09 -4.83
C LEU A 22 -7.16 13.75 -4.09
N GLU A 23 -7.32 13.76 -2.76
CA GLU A 23 -7.48 12.52 -2.00
C GLU A 23 -8.79 11.80 -2.34
N ARG A 24 -9.89 12.54 -2.54
CA ARG A 24 -11.16 11.96 -3.00
C ARG A 24 -11.02 11.31 -4.37
N LEU A 25 -10.40 12.01 -5.33
CA LEU A 25 -10.12 11.47 -6.65
C LEU A 25 -9.32 10.17 -6.55
N ARG A 26 -8.27 10.14 -5.72
CA ARG A 26 -7.47 8.92 -5.49
C ARG A 26 -8.34 7.77 -4.98
N GLN A 27 -9.19 8.01 -3.98
CA GLN A 27 -10.08 6.99 -3.41
C GLN A 27 -11.08 6.47 -4.45
N GLU A 28 -11.66 7.35 -5.27
CA GLU A 28 -12.56 6.97 -6.36
C GLU A 28 -11.88 6.02 -7.36
N HIS A 29 -10.65 6.35 -7.79
CA HIS A 29 -9.89 5.51 -8.72
C HIS A 29 -9.52 4.15 -8.11
N VAL A 30 -9.13 4.11 -6.83
CA VAL A 30 -8.84 2.86 -6.12
C VAL A 30 -10.09 2.00 -6.02
N GLN A 31 -11.22 2.57 -5.59
CA GLN A 31 -12.47 1.82 -5.46
C GLN A 31 -12.95 1.30 -6.81
N ALA A 32 -12.81 2.09 -7.88
CA ALA A 32 -13.11 1.65 -9.23
C ALA A 32 -12.25 0.46 -9.66
N ALA A 33 -10.95 0.46 -9.33
CA ALA A 33 -10.04 -0.66 -9.61
C ALA A 33 -10.42 -1.93 -8.83
N ILE A 34 -10.77 -1.80 -7.54
CA ILE A 34 -11.23 -2.92 -6.71
C ILE A 34 -12.55 -3.49 -7.26
N ASN A 35 -13.51 -2.62 -7.58
CA ASN A 35 -14.83 -3.04 -8.10
C ASN A 35 -14.73 -3.72 -9.48
N ALA A 36 -13.76 -3.32 -10.31
CA ALA A 36 -13.50 -3.93 -11.60
C ALA A 36 -12.84 -5.32 -11.51
N ALA A 37 -12.23 -5.67 -10.38
CA ALA A 37 -11.60 -6.96 -10.19
C ALA A 37 -12.64 -8.09 -10.01
N PRO A 38 -12.30 -9.34 -10.42
CA PRO A 38 -13.11 -10.53 -10.12
C PRO A 38 -13.38 -10.67 -8.63
N GLU A 39 -14.59 -11.14 -8.27
CA GLU A 39 -15.06 -11.20 -6.88
C GLU A 39 -14.09 -11.92 -5.93
N GLN A 40 -13.50 -13.03 -6.39
CA GLN A 40 -12.49 -13.79 -5.66
C GLN A 40 -11.27 -12.98 -5.20
N TYR A 41 -10.94 -11.89 -5.90
CA TYR A 41 -9.80 -11.03 -5.56
C TYR A 41 -10.17 -9.75 -4.81
N ARG A 42 -11.46 -9.36 -4.79
CA ARG A 42 -11.89 -8.08 -4.19
C ARG A 42 -11.50 -7.98 -2.72
N LYS A 43 -11.80 -9.00 -1.91
CA LYS A 43 -11.45 -9.04 -0.48
C LYS A 43 -9.94 -8.91 -0.25
N ARG A 44 -9.13 -9.53 -1.12
CA ARG A 44 -7.66 -9.44 -1.04
C ARG A 44 -7.17 -8.03 -1.36
N LEU A 45 -7.76 -7.38 -2.36
CA LEU A 45 -7.44 -6.02 -2.77
C LEU A 45 -7.87 -4.99 -1.73
N GLU A 46 -9.02 -5.14 -1.10
CA GLU A 46 -9.47 -4.29 0.03
C GLU A 46 -8.49 -4.38 1.21
N GLY A 47 -8.05 -5.58 1.56
CA GLY A 47 -7.03 -5.77 2.58
C GLY A 47 -5.68 -5.11 2.23
N LEU A 48 -5.28 -5.18 0.95
CA LEU A 48 -4.08 -4.49 0.48
C LEU A 48 -4.24 -2.97 0.54
N GLN A 49 -5.41 -2.44 0.16
CA GLN A 49 -5.71 -1.02 0.23
C GLN A 49 -5.67 -0.52 1.68
N PHE A 50 -6.22 -1.28 2.63
CA PHE A 50 -6.12 -0.98 4.07
C PHE A 50 -4.66 -0.88 4.53
N GLN A 51 -3.81 -1.82 4.12
CA GLN A 51 -2.39 -1.79 4.45
C GLN A 51 -1.71 -0.54 3.87
N ILE A 52 -1.99 -0.20 2.61
CA ILE A 52 -1.45 0.99 1.93
C ILE A 52 -1.89 2.27 2.68
N ASP A 53 -3.17 2.40 3.01
CA ASP A 53 -3.68 3.56 3.75
C ASP A 53 -3.06 3.66 5.14
N GLY A 54 -2.85 2.53 5.82
CA GLY A 54 -2.11 2.47 7.09
C GLY A 54 -0.68 3.02 6.96
N GLN A 55 0.07 2.57 5.94
CA GLN A 55 1.43 3.06 5.68
C GLN A 55 1.46 4.56 5.38
N ARG A 56 0.48 5.07 4.63
CA ARG A 56 0.36 6.51 4.35
C ARG A 56 0.10 7.32 5.62
N ARG A 57 -0.74 6.82 6.53
CA ARG A 57 -1.11 7.51 7.78
C ARG A 57 0.05 7.59 8.78
N ILE A 58 0.88 6.55 8.86
CA ILE A 58 2.02 6.51 9.81
C ILE A 58 3.30 7.15 9.26
N ALA A 59 3.35 7.40 7.95
CA ALA A 59 4.53 7.95 7.30
C ALA A 59 4.83 9.37 7.78
N LYS A 60 6.12 9.67 8.01
CA LYS A 60 6.57 10.99 8.49
C LYS A 60 6.38 12.10 7.45
N ASN A 61 6.39 11.74 6.17
CA ASN A 61 6.16 12.65 5.06
C ASN A 61 5.67 11.88 3.80
N PRO A 62 5.08 12.57 2.81
CA PRO A 62 4.53 11.92 1.62
C PRO A 62 5.56 11.08 0.85
N MET A 63 6.81 11.54 0.75
CA MET A 63 7.88 10.83 0.04
C MET A 63 8.23 9.50 0.71
N SER A 64 8.30 9.47 2.04
CA SER A 64 8.53 8.23 2.79
C SER A 64 7.41 7.22 2.55
N SER A 65 6.15 7.66 2.50
CA SER A 65 5.03 6.77 2.17
C SER A 65 5.16 6.20 0.75
N CYS A 66 5.58 7.02 -0.21
CA CYS A 66 5.78 6.61 -1.60
C CYS A 66 6.86 5.52 -1.72
N ILE A 67 8.00 5.71 -1.05
CA ILE A 67 9.08 4.73 -1.03
C ILE A 67 8.62 3.41 -0.40
N THR A 68 7.91 3.47 0.73
CA THR A 68 7.39 2.27 1.41
C THR A 68 6.39 1.52 0.54
N ILE A 69 5.46 2.21 -0.11
CA ILE A 69 4.48 1.60 -1.01
C ILE A 69 5.18 0.99 -2.24
N SER A 70 6.15 1.69 -2.82
CA SER A 70 6.96 1.18 -3.94
C SER A 70 7.68 -0.11 -3.55
N LYS A 71 8.27 -0.17 -2.36
CA LYS A 71 8.89 -1.38 -1.82
C LYS A 71 7.87 -2.54 -1.71
N MET A 72 6.67 -2.29 -1.19
CA MET A 72 5.62 -3.33 -1.12
C MET A 72 5.26 -3.91 -2.50
N MET A 73 5.24 -3.07 -3.54
CA MET A 73 5.02 -3.52 -4.92
C MET A 73 6.19 -4.36 -5.44
N HIS A 74 7.42 -3.90 -5.22
CA HIS A 74 8.63 -4.64 -5.60
C HIS A 74 8.74 -5.99 -4.88
N ASP A 75 8.43 -6.05 -3.59
CA ASP A 75 8.43 -7.30 -2.82
C ASP A 75 7.41 -8.31 -3.38
N SER A 76 6.24 -7.81 -3.80
CA SER A 76 5.20 -8.66 -4.41
C SER A 76 5.63 -9.19 -5.78
N LEU A 77 6.30 -8.35 -6.59
CA LEU A 77 6.88 -8.77 -7.86
C LEU A 77 8.02 -9.78 -7.67
N HIS A 78 8.88 -9.56 -6.68
CA HIS A 78 9.96 -10.48 -6.34
C HIS A 78 9.42 -11.85 -5.94
N LYS A 79 8.40 -11.89 -5.07
CA LYS A 79 7.72 -13.15 -4.69
C LYS A 79 7.12 -13.86 -5.89
N LEU A 80 6.50 -13.12 -6.80
CA LEU A 80 5.97 -13.71 -8.04
C LEU A 80 7.09 -14.30 -8.89
N LYS A 81 8.19 -13.57 -9.05
CA LYS A 81 9.38 -14.02 -9.80
C LYS A 81 9.96 -15.30 -9.20
N THR A 82 10.12 -15.38 -7.87
CA THR A 82 10.66 -16.59 -7.21
C THR A 82 9.73 -17.78 -7.39
N CYS A 83 8.41 -17.59 -7.28
CA CYS A 83 7.44 -18.66 -7.53
C CYS A 83 7.51 -19.20 -8.97
N ILE A 84 7.75 -18.34 -9.95
CA ILE A 84 7.88 -18.75 -11.37
C ILE A 84 9.21 -19.45 -11.63
N GLN A 85 10.29 -18.98 -11.01
CA GLN A 85 11.65 -19.46 -11.29
C GLN A 85 11.99 -20.76 -10.55
N GLY A 86 11.18 -21.18 -9.58
CA GLY A 86 11.39 -22.42 -8.83
C GLY A 86 12.66 -22.42 -7.99
N SER A 87 13.34 -21.28 -7.85
CA SER A 87 14.50 -21.11 -7.01
C SER A 87 14.05 -20.87 -5.57
N GLU A 88 14.25 -21.88 -4.72
CA GLU A 88 14.26 -21.74 -3.26
C GLU A 88 15.52 -20.96 -2.83
N ASP A 89 15.68 -19.72 -3.28
CA ASP A 89 16.73 -18.85 -2.74
C ASP A 89 16.20 -18.11 -1.52
N GLU A 90 16.86 -18.38 -0.39
CA GLU A 90 16.62 -17.85 0.93
C GLU A 90 16.54 -16.30 0.98
N GLN A 91 15.46 -15.81 1.61
CA GLN A 91 15.32 -14.60 2.43
C GLN A 91 15.77 -13.23 1.86
N PRO A 92 14.88 -12.20 1.84
CA PRO A 92 15.33 -10.85 2.14
C PRO A 92 15.57 -10.74 3.65
N ALA A 93 16.84 -10.61 4.02
CA ALA A 93 17.27 -10.26 5.36
C ALA A 93 16.63 -8.92 5.79
N GLU A 94 15.68 -8.97 6.74
CA GLU A 94 15.41 -7.86 7.64
C GLU A 94 15.44 -8.36 9.09
N SER A 95 16.61 -8.19 9.70
CA SER A 95 16.78 -8.15 11.15
C SER A 95 15.94 -7.02 11.73
N ASN A 96 14.68 -7.30 12.05
CA ASN A 96 13.94 -6.50 12.99
C ASN A 96 13.76 -7.35 14.25
N LYS A 97 14.69 -7.20 15.20
CA LYS A 97 14.51 -7.70 16.57
C LYS A 97 13.23 -7.07 17.13
N ARG A 98 12.10 -7.73 16.93
CA ARG A 98 10.89 -7.47 17.70
C ARG A 98 11.23 -7.85 19.13
N SER A 99 11.64 -6.86 19.91
CA SER A 99 11.70 -6.98 21.36
C SER A 99 10.30 -7.40 21.81
N THR A 100 10.17 -8.66 22.21
CA THR A 100 8.95 -9.16 22.81
C THR A 100 8.76 -8.40 24.11
N ALA A 101 7.70 -7.58 24.18
CA ALA A 101 7.33 -6.90 25.41
C ALA A 101 7.06 -7.96 26.47
N LYS A 102 7.75 -7.87 27.61
CA LYS A 102 7.52 -8.77 28.75
C LYS A 102 6.15 -8.45 29.35
N ILE A 103 5.25 -9.42 29.34
CA ILE A 103 4.00 -9.36 30.09
C ILE A 103 4.38 -9.41 31.58
N ILE A 104 4.12 -8.34 32.32
CA ILE A 104 4.25 -8.34 33.77
C ILE A 104 2.95 -8.94 34.31
N SER A 105 3.02 -10.15 34.86
CA SER A 105 1.91 -10.74 35.59
C SER A 105 1.67 -9.93 36.86
N LEU A 106 0.52 -9.26 36.94
CA LEU A 106 0.07 -8.60 38.15
C LEU A 106 -0.38 -9.68 39.14
N HIS A 107 0.43 -9.95 40.17
CA HIS A 107 -0.07 -10.65 41.36
C HIS A 107 -0.89 -9.62 42.15
N ILE A 108 -2.20 -9.83 42.17
CA ILE A 108 -3.09 -9.31 43.22
C ILE A 108 -2.94 -10.23 44.42
#